data_AF-A0A7I8BQ55-F1
#
_entry.id   AF-A0A7I8BQ55-F1
#
_cell.length_a   1.000
_cell.length_b   1.000
_cell.length_c   1.000
_cell.angle_alpha   90.00
_cell.angle_beta   90.00
_cell.angle_gamma   90.00
#
_symmetry.space_group_name_H-M   'P 1'
#
loop_
_entity.id
_entity.type
_entity.pdbx_description
1 polymer ?
#
loop_
_entity_poly.entity_id
_entity_poly.type
_entity_poly.pdbx_seq_one_letter_code
_entity_poly.pdbx_strand_id
1 'polypeptide(L)'
;MKINDERAIQFLGEIRKPLLVLHKAILDHERALYEKEFGPVTPAAFLQVLINGSGFRWLNPLSTMIANVDEILDDDEATSADRIGAVESVVGLFSEDLPGNIFLPRYRQILQNSPDILHAHGQIAPILKSLEAG
;
A
#
# COMPACT_ATOMS: atom_id res chain seq x y z
N MET A 1 -1.65 -15.76 14.47
CA MET A 1 -0.30 -16.18 14.10
C MET A 1 0.69 -15.38 14.94
N LYS A 2 1.63 -16.01 15.66
CA LYS A 2 2.63 -15.26 16.45
C LYS A 2 3.90 -15.12 15.62
N ILE A 3 3.97 -14.04 14.84
CA ILE A 3 5.21 -13.64 14.16
C ILE A 3 6.23 -13.20 15.21
N ASN A 4 7.50 -13.56 15.03
CA ASN A 4 8.60 -13.10 15.89
C ASN A 4 9.31 -11.89 15.26
N ASP A 5 10.23 -11.29 16.00
CA ASP A 5 10.90 -10.05 15.58
C ASP A 5 11.70 -10.19 14.27
N GLU A 6 12.53 -11.23 14.19
CA GLU A 6 13.35 -11.51 13.00
C GLU A 6 12.49 -11.68 11.74
N ARG A 7 11.36 -12.39 11.85
CA ARG A 7 10.43 -12.59 10.74
C ARG A 7 9.71 -11.30 10.36
N ALA A 8 9.41 -10.43 11.33
CA ALA A 8 8.83 -9.11 11.07
C ALA A 8 9.82 -8.21 10.30
N ILE A 9 11.08 -8.15 10.72
CA ILE A 9 12.15 -7.42 10.02
C ILE A 9 12.28 -7.90 8.58
N GLN A 10 12.37 -9.23 8.37
CA GLN A 10 12.48 -9.81 7.04
C GLN A 10 11.29 -9.42 6.15
N PHE A 11 10.07 -9.62 6.66
CA PHE A 11 8.85 -9.31 5.90
C PHE A 11 8.77 -7.83 5.51
N LEU A 12 9.01 -6.93 6.47
CA LEU A 12 8.96 -5.48 6.24
C LEU A 12 10.00 -5.06 5.20
N GLY A 13 11.23 -5.60 5.29
CA GLY A 13 12.28 -5.34 4.31
C GLY A 13 11.93 -5.83 2.90
N GLU A 14 11.30 -7.00 2.78
CA GLU A 14 10.89 -7.57 1.49
C GLU A 14 9.72 -6.80 0.86
N ILE A 15 8.74 -6.35 1.67
CA ILE A 15 7.51 -5.74 1.16
C ILE A 15 7.64 -4.24 0.85
N ARG A 16 8.57 -3.51 1.50
CA ARG A 16 8.75 -2.05 1.36
C ARG A 16 8.77 -1.58 -0.10
N LYS A 17 9.67 -2.14 -0.90
CA LYS A 17 9.85 -1.75 -2.31
C LYS A 17 8.66 -2.15 -3.20
N PRO A 18 8.14 -3.39 -3.14
CA PRO A 18 6.90 -3.76 -3.84
C PRO A 18 5.71 -2.84 -3.53
N LEU A 19 5.53 -2.41 -2.28
CA LEU A 19 4.46 -1.46 -1.90
C LEU A 19 4.61 -0.10 -2.58
N LEU A 20 5.84 0.43 -2.68
CA LEU A 20 6.12 1.68 -3.40
C LEU A 20 5.81 1.54 -4.90
N VAL A 21 6.14 0.40 -5.51
CA VAL A 21 5.81 0.10 -6.91
C VAL A 21 4.30 0.06 -7.12
N LEU A 22 3.57 -0.61 -6.21
CA LEU A 22 2.10 -0.65 -6.26
C LEU A 22 1.48 0.75 -6.12
N HIS A 23 1.94 1.51 -5.13
CA HIS A 23 1.45 2.86 -4.90
C HIS A 23 1.61 3.74 -6.15
N LYS A 24 2.79 3.70 -6.78
CA LYS A 24 3.05 4.40 -8.03
C LYS A 24 2.10 3.95 -9.16
N ALA A 25 1.93 2.65 -9.36
CA ALA A 25 1.05 2.12 -10.41
C ALA A 25 -0.40 2.58 -10.23
N ILE A 26 -0.86 2.68 -8.98
CA ILE A 26 -2.19 3.21 -8.65
C ILE A 26 -2.27 4.71 -8.96
N LEU A 27 -1.27 5.50 -8.57
CA LEU A 27 -1.23 6.93 -8.89
C LEU A 27 -1.23 7.20 -10.40
N ASP A 28 -0.44 6.45 -11.16
CA ASP A 28 -0.37 6.59 -12.61
C ASP A 28 -1.72 6.24 -13.27
N HIS A 29 -2.39 5.19 -12.80
CA HIS A 29 -3.73 4.80 -13.26
C HIS A 29 -4.77 5.89 -12.97
N GLU A 30 -4.82 6.36 -11.72
CA GLU A 30 -5.75 7.37 -11.26
C GLU A 30 -5.51 8.74 -11.94
N ARG A 31 -4.25 9.08 -12.21
CA ARG A 31 -3.89 10.27 -12.98
C ARG A 31 -4.40 10.18 -14.41
N ALA A 32 -4.23 9.03 -15.08
CA ALA A 32 -4.71 8.86 -16.44
C ALA A 32 -6.24 9.00 -16.53
N LEU A 33 -6.98 8.51 -15.54
CA LEU A 33 -8.43 8.70 -15.45
C LEU A 33 -8.79 10.17 -15.22
N TYR A 34 -8.11 10.83 -14.30
CA TYR A 34 -8.31 12.25 -14.03
C TYR A 34 -8.04 13.11 -15.28
N GLU A 35 -6.93 12.87 -15.98
CA GLU A 35 -6.57 13.61 -17.18
C GLU A 35 -7.53 13.38 -18.34
N LYS A 36 -8.16 12.20 -18.41
CA LYS A 36 -9.21 11.91 -19.40
C LYS A 36 -10.47 12.75 -19.17
N GLU A 37 -10.79 13.06 -17.92
CA GLU A 37 -11.99 13.82 -17.55
C GLU A 37 -11.75 15.34 -17.52
N PHE A 38 -10.61 15.77 -16.99
CA PHE A 38 -10.32 17.19 -16.71
C PHE A 38 -9.21 17.79 -17.60
N GLY A 39 -8.58 16.99 -18.45
CA GLY A 39 -7.45 17.38 -19.28
C GLY A 39 -6.09 17.21 -18.59
N PRO A 40 -4.98 17.42 -19.33
CA PRO A 40 -3.63 17.19 -18.82
C PRO A 40 -3.32 17.99 -17.55
N VAL A 41 -2.64 17.37 -16.58
CA VAL A 41 -2.29 18.01 -15.30
C VAL A 41 -0.80 17.89 -15.04
N THR A 42 -0.19 18.89 -14.39
CA THR A 42 1.21 18.78 -13.96
C THR A 42 1.33 17.87 -12.73
N PRO A 43 2.50 17.27 -12.46
CA PRO A 43 2.69 16.47 -11.25
C PRO A 43 2.34 17.21 -9.95
N ALA A 44 2.72 18.49 -9.86
CA ALA A 44 2.44 19.31 -8.68
C ALA A 44 0.93 19.59 -8.52
N ALA A 45 0.22 19.89 -9.62
CA ALA A 45 -1.22 20.10 -9.56
C ALA A 45 -1.98 18.80 -9.25
N PHE A 46 -1.56 17.66 -9.81
CA PHE A 46 -2.16 16.37 -9.48
C PHE A 46 -1.93 16.01 -8.01
N LEU A 47 -0.75 16.28 -7.46
CA LEU A 47 -0.49 16.10 -6.04
C LEU A 47 -1.44 16.92 -5.16
N GLN A 48 -1.75 18.17 -5.54
CA GLN A 48 -2.75 18.97 -4.81
C GLN A 48 -4.15 18.34 -4.88
N VAL A 49 -4.51 17.73 -6.01
CA VAL A 49 -5.78 17.00 -6.16
C VAL A 49 -5.79 15.75 -5.28
N LEU A 50 -4.69 15.00 -5.21
CA LEU A 50 -4.58 13.83 -4.33
C LEU A 50 -4.74 14.19 -2.85
N ILE A 51 -4.12 15.30 -2.42
CA ILE A 51 -4.14 15.74 -1.02
C ILE A 51 -5.50 16.31 -0.62
N ASN A 52 -6.09 17.15 -1.47
CA ASN A 52 -7.29 17.91 -1.12
C ASN A 52 -8.60 17.25 -1.61
N GLY A 53 -8.52 16.35 -2.58
CA GLY A 53 -9.66 15.76 -3.26
C GLY A 53 -10.28 14.60 -2.47
N SER A 54 -11.59 14.69 -2.23
CA SER A 54 -12.37 13.62 -1.58
C SER A 54 -12.30 12.29 -2.34
N GLY A 55 -12.17 12.35 -3.67
CA GLY A 55 -12.11 11.20 -4.58
C GLY A 55 -10.86 10.32 -4.42
N PHE A 56 -9.82 10.80 -3.73
CA PHE A 56 -8.55 10.09 -3.54
C PHE A 56 -8.30 9.66 -2.09
N ARG A 57 -9.19 10.00 -1.15
CA ARG A 57 -9.04 9.64 0.28
C ARG A 57 -8.91 8.15 0.54
N TRP A 58 -9.43 7.31 -0.36
CA TRP A 58 -9.31 5.85 -0.27
C TRP A 58 -7.86 5.36 -0.42
N LEU A 59 -6.94 6.18 -0.96
CA LEU A 59 -5.50 5.90 -1.04
C LEU A 59 -4.73 6.25 0.23
N ASN A 60 -5.29 7.09 1.10
CA ASN A 60 -4.60 7.56 2.31
C ASN A 60 -4.13 6.39 3.19
N PRO A 61 -4.95 5.33 3.46
CA PRO A 61 -4.49 4.20 4.25
C PRO A 61 -3.23 3.52 3.70
N LEU A 62 -3.13 3.39 2.37
CA LEU A 62 -1.93 2.83 1.73
C LEU A 62 -0.71 3.74 1.93
N SER A 63 -0.88 5.05 1.73
CA SER A 63 0.22 6.02 1.87
C SER A 63 0.73 6.10 3.30
N THR A 64 -0.18 6.17 4.28
CA THR A 64 0.16 6.18 5.71
C THR A 64 0.85 4.89 6.12
N MET A 65 0.37 3.74 5.66
CA MET A 65 0.98 2.45 5.98
C MET A 65 2.40 2.35 5.41
N ILE A 66 2.63 2.78 4.16
CA ILE A 66 3.98 2.79 3.56
C ILE A 66 4.93 3.68 4.37
N ALA A 67 4.49 4.89 4.74
CA ALA A 67 5.30 5.80 5.55
C ALA A 67 5.65 5.18 6.91
N ASN A 68 4.71 4.49 7.57
CA ASN A 68 4.96 3.76 8.81
C ASN A 68 5.95 2.60 8.61
N VAL A 69 5.86 1.86 7.52
CA VAL A 69 6.84 0.80 7.20
C VAL A 69 8.24 1.38 7.00
N ASP A 70 8.35 2.49 6.27
CA ASP A 70 9.61 3.20 6.06
C ASP A 70 10.21 3.67 7.39
N GLU A 71 9.39 4.33 8.23
CA GLU A 71 9.80 4.82 9.56
C GLU A 71 10.30 3.69 10.46
N ILE A 72 9.56 2.58 10.56
CA ILE A 72 9.94 1.43 11.40
C ILE A 72 11.21 0.71 10.91
N LEU A 73 11.45 0.70 9.59
CA LEU A 73 12.66 0.10 9.02
C LEU A 73 13.89 0.99 9.19
N ASP A 74 13.70 2.31 9.22
CA ASP A 74 14.77 3.30 9.33
C ASP A 74 15.05 3.71 10.79
N ASP A 75 14.22 3.24 11.76
CA ASP A 75 14.39 3.46 13.20
C ASP A 75 15.15 2.32 13.90
N ASP A 76 16.36 2.64 14.37
CA ASP A 76 17.24 1.74 15.13
C ASP A 76 16.68 1.40 16.52
N GLU A 77 15.79 2.23 17.08
CA GLU A 77 15.17 2.06 18.39
C GLU A 77 13.79 1.37 18.30
N ALA A 78 13.28 1.08 17.09
CA ALA A 78 11.98 0.46 16.91
C ALA A 78 11.92 -0.92 17.58
N THR A 79 10.94 -1.07 18.47
CA THR A 79 10.76 -2.28 19.27
C THR A 79 10.13 -3.40 18.45
N SER A 80 10.20 -4.62 18.98
CA SER A 80 9.52 -5.76 18.34
C SER A 80 8.01 -5.56 18.22
N ALA A 81 7.39 -4.91 19.20
CA ALA A 81 5.96 -4.60 19.13
C ALA A 81 5.63 -3.65 17.97
N ASP A 82 6.49 -2.65 17.70
CA ASP A 82 6.31 -1.70 16.61
C ASP A 82 6.43 -2.39 15.24
N ARG A 83 7.44 -3.26 15.09
CA ARG A 83 7.65 -4.05 13.87
C ARG A 83 6.50 -5.01 13.61
N ILE A 84 6.01 -5.70 14.64
CA ILE A 84 4.85 -6.59 14.54
C ILE A 84 3.58 -5.79 14.18
N GLY A 85 3.36 -4.64 14.81
CA GLY A 85 2.24 -3.76 14.48
C GLY A 85 2.27 -3.25 13.03
N ALA A 86 3.45 -2.95 12.50
CA ALA A 86 3.62 -2.58 11.09
C ALA A 86 3.28 -3.76 10.15
N VAL A 87 3.69 -4.98 10.49
CA VAL A 87 3.30 -6.19 9.74
C VAL A 87 1.78 -6.37 9.74
N GLU A 88 1.13 -6.26 10.89
CA GLU A 88 -0.32 -6.37 11.03
C GLU A 88 -1.06 -5.30 10.23
N SER A 89 -0.53 -4.08 10.18
CA SER A 89 -1.05 -2.98 9.36
C SER A 89 -1.00 -3.31 7.87
N VAL A 90 0.14 -3.82 7.38
CA VAL A 90 0.30 -4.25 5.98
C VAL A 90 -0.72 -5.35 5.64
N VAL A 91 -0.76 -6.42 6.43
CA VAL A 91 -1.64 -7.57 6.18
C VAL A 91 -3.11 -7.15 6.25
N GLY A 92 -3.48 -6.37 7.27
CA GLY A 92 -4.85 -5.91 7.48
C GLY A 92 -5.37 -5.08 6.30
N LEU A 93 -4.53 -4.21 5.72
CA LEU A 93 -4.95 -3.37 4.59
C LEU A 93 -5.38 -4.17 3.35
N PHE A 94 -4.82 -5.36 3.16
CA PHE A 94 -5.17 -6.27 2.05
C PHE A 94 -6.17 -7.37 2.43
N SER A 95 -6.60 -7.44 3.69
CA SER A 95 -7.56 -8.44 4.19
C SER A 95 -9.01 -7.96 4.09
N GLU A 96 -9.94 -8.88 3.77
CA GLU A 96 -11.39 -8.63 3.84
C GLU A 96 -11.89 -8.44 5.27
N ASP A 97 -11.16 -8.97 6.24
CA ASP A 97 -11.58 -8.98 7.63
C ASP A 97 -11.31 -7.64 8.33
N LEU A 98 -10.60 -6.70 7.70
CA LEU A 98 -10.34 -5.37 8.27
C LEU A 98 -11.63 -4.52 8.27
N PRO A 99 -12.23 -4.23 9.44
CA PRO A 99 -13.46 -3.46 9.50
C PRO A 99 -13.23 -2.02 9.02
N GLY A 100 -14.13 -1.50 8.18
CA GLY A 100 -14.02 -0.12 7.68
C GLY A 100 -12.88 0.09 6.67
N ASN A 101 -12.33 -0.97 6.07
CA ASN A 101 -11.31 -0.85 5.04
C ASN A 101 -11.85 -0.12 3.79
N ILE A 102 -11.50 1.16 3.65
CA ILE A 102 -11.89 1.99 2.52
C ILE A 102 -11.00 1.80 1.28
N PHE A 103 -9.83 1.17 1.44
CA PHE A 103 -8.86 0.97 0.36
C PHE A 103 -9.25 -0.22 -0.52
N LEU A 104 -9.50 -1.37 0.10
CA LEU A 104 -9.66 -2.66 -0.56
C LEU A 104 -10.76 -2.70 -1.63
N PRO A 105 -11.96 -2.10 -1.43
CA PRO A 105 -13.03 -2.16 -2.43
C PRO A 105 -12.63 -1.54 -3.77
N ARG A 106 -12.06 -0.32 -3.76
CA ARG A 106 -11.63 0.36 -4.98
C ARG A 106 -10.34 -0.25 -5.53
N TYR A 107 -9.43 -0.68 -4.66
CA TYR A 107 -8.24 -1.39 -5.07
C TYR A 107 -8.56 -2.62 -5.93
N ARG A 108 -9.54 -3.44 -5.52
CA ARG A 108 -9.98 -4.62 -6.29
C ARG A 108 -10.57 -4.27 -7.65
N GLN A 109 -11.34 -3.18 -7.72
CA GLN A 109 -11.90 -2.71 -8.99
C GLN A 109 -10.79 -2.34 -9.98
N ILE A 110 -9.79 -1.56 -9.54
CA ILE A 110 -8.70 -1.14 -10.44
C ILE A 110 -7.72 -2.27 -10.72
N LEU A 111 -7.56 -3.23 -9.80
CA LEU A 111 -6.73 -4.43 -10.00
C LEU A 111 -7.19 -5.27 -11.20
N GLN A 112 -8.51 -5.36 -11.43
CA GLN A 112 -9.08 -6.07 -12.57
C GLN A 112 -8.97 -5.29 -13.89
N ASN A 113 -8.76 -3.97 -13.82
CA ASN A 113 -8.84 -3.06 -14.97
C ASN A 113 -7.49 -2.48 -15.40
N SER A 114 -6.40 -2.81 -14.69
CA SER A 114 -5.06 -2.28 -14.96
C SER A 114 -4.00 -3.39 -14.91
N PRO A 115 -3.42 -3.77 -16.06
CA PRO A 115 -2.33 -4.74 -16.11
C PRO A 115 -1.12 -4.35 -15.26
N ASP A 116 -0.80 -3.06 -15.17
CA ASP A 116 0.33 -2.56 -14.38
C ASP A 116 0.09 -2.75 -12.87
N ILE A 117 -1.13 -2.47 -12.40
CA ILE A 117 -1.51 -2.69 -11.01
C ILE A 117 -1.55 -4.19 -10.70
N LEU A 118 -2.05 -5.02 -11.62
CA LEU A 118 -2.05 -6.48 -11.46
C LEU A 118 -0.62 -7.04 -11.38
N HIS A 119 0.29 -6.55 -12.22
CA HIS A 119 1.70 -6.93 -12.17
C HIS A 119 2.34 -6.53 -10.83
N ALA A 120 2.11 -5.29 -10.36
CA ALA A 120 2.60 -4.83 -9.05
C ALA A 120 2.02 -5.64 -7.89
N HIS A 121 0.73 -5.99 -7.93
CA HIS A 121 0.11 -6.89 -6.96
C HIS A 121 0.77 -8.27 -6.94
N GLY A 122 1.15 -8.80 -8.12
CA GLY A 122 1.86 -10.06 -8.24
C GLY A 122 3.22 -10.10 -7.53
N GLN A 123 3.83 -8.95 -7.26
CA GLN A 123 5.06 -8.84 -6.47
C GLN A 123 4.79 -8.86 -4.95
N ILE A 124 3.61 -8.42 -4.53
CA ILE A 124 3.21 -8.32 -3.12
C ILE A 124 2.56 -9.62 -2.63
N ALA A 125 1.70 -10.23 -3.45
CA ALA A 125 0.87 -11.37 -3.04
C ALA A 125 1.68 -12.57 -2.50
N PRO A 126 2.83 -12.97 -3.07
CA PRO A 126 3.64 -14.05 -2.51
C PRO A 126 4.22 -13.71 -1.12
N ILE A 127 4.59 -12.44 -0.90
CA ILE A 127 5.18 -11.97 0.37
C ILE A 127 4.10 -11.99 1.45
N LEU A 128 2.89 -11.51 1.16
CA LEU A 128 1.73 -11.59 2.06
C LEU A 128 1.42 -13.05 2.45
N LYS A 129 1.38 -13.96 1.47
CA LYS A 129 1.14 -15.40 1.70
C LYS A 129 2.26 -16.08 2.49
N SER A 130 3.48 -15.56 2.42
CA SER A 130 4.61 -16.13 3.18
C SER A 130 4.46 -15.99 4.69
N LEU A 131 3.54 -15.12 5.14
CA LEU A 131 3.14 -15.01 6.53
C LEU A 131 2.14 -16.11 6.89
N GLU A 132 1.10 -16.33 6.07
CA GLU A 132 0.06 -17.36 6.33
C GLU A 132 0.60 -18.80 6.39
N ALA A 133 1.74 -19.06 5.74
CA ALA A 133 2.35 -20.38 5.61
C ALA A 133 3.36 -20.77 6.72
N GLY A 134 3.50 -19.95 7.78
CA GLY A 134 4.41 -20.18 8.92
C GLY A 134 3.68 -20.32 10.25
#